data_AF-A0A539E105-F1
#
_entry.id   AF-A0A539E105-F1
#
_cell.length_a   1.000
_cell.length_b   1.000
_cell.length_c   1.000
_cell.angle_alpha   90.00
_cell.angle_beta   90.00
_cell.angle_gamma   90.00
#
_symmetry.space_group_name_H-M   'P 1'
#
loop_
_entity.id
_entity.type
_entity.pdbx_description
1 polymer ?
#
loop_
_entity_poly.entity_id
_entity_poly.type
_entity_poly.pdbx_seq_one_letter_code
_entity_poly.pdbx_strand_id
1 'polypeptide(L)' 'MTSIATMMAAVPPALGLGPGSEIRTPMAIGIIGGIVVSTTLSLFVVPTFFVAADKLSERVKVMVRRRSKGEVGQPAR' A
#
# COMPACT_ATOMS: atom_id res chain seq x y z
N MET A 1 3.05 -6.50 -12.91
CA MET A 1 4.14 -6.70 -13.89
C MET A 1 5.49 -6.85 -13.19
N THR A 2 5.93 -5.85 -12.42
CA THR A 2 7.23 -5.87 -11.72
C THR A 2 7.40 -7.03 -10.75
N SER A 3 6.40 -7.31 -9.90
CA SER A 3 6.47 -8.41 -8.91
C SER A 3 6.72 -9.78 -9.55
N ILE A 4 6.09 -10.05 -10.70
CA ILE A 4 6.25 -11.33 -11.42
C ILE A 4 7.66 -11.43 -12.00
N ALA A 5 8.18 -10.34 -12.58
CA ALA A 5 9.54 -10.33 -13.10
C ALA A 5 10.58 -10.57 -11.99
N THR A 6 10.41 -9.95 -10.82
CA THR A 6 11.29 -10.17 -9.67
C THR A 6 11.19 -11.59 -9.14
N MET A 7 9.98 -12.16 -9.07
CA MET A 7 9.81 -13.57 -8.68
C MET A 7 10.51 -14.51 -9.66
N MET A 8 10.33 -14.32 -10.98
CA MET A 8 11.00 -15.12 -12.00
C MET A 8 12.53 -15.02 -11.93
N ALA A 9 13.07 -13.83 -11.65
CA ALA A 9 14.50 -13.63 -11.45
C ALA A 9 15.04 -14.36 -10.19
N ALA A 10 14.20 -14.54 -9.17
CA ALA A 10 14.55 -15.24 -7.93
C ALA A 10 14.43 -16.77 -8.02
N VAL A 11 13.84 -17.33 -9.10
CA VAL A 11 13.67 -18.79 -9.26
C VAL A 11 15.00 -19.54 -9.33
N PRO A 12 15.98 -19.18 -10.19
CA PRO A 12 17.23 -19.95 -10.28
C PRO A 12 18.04 -19.98 -8.96
N PRO A 13 18.21 -18.85 -8.23
CA PRO A 13 18.84 -18.86 -6.92
C PRO A 13 18.07 -19.69 -5.86
N ALA A 14 16.74 -19.72 -5.94
CA ALA A 14 15.91 -20.52 -5.05
C ALA A 14 16.08 -22.04 -5.27
N LEU A 15 16.46 -22.47 -6.48
CA LEU A 15 16.77 -23.87 -6.78
C LEU A 15 18.11 -24.34 -6.17
N GLY A 16 18.95 -23.41 -5.69
CA GLY A 16 20.14 -23.75 -4.91
C GLY A 16 21.21 -24.53 -5.66
N LEU A 17 21.24 -24.43 -6.99
CA LEU A 17 22.18 -25.15 -7.84
C LEU A 17 23.54 -24.43 -7.85
N GLY A 18 24.56 -25.08 -7.28
CA GLY A 18 25.94 -24.63 -7.30
C GLY A 18 26.48 -24.15 -5.94
N PRO A 19 27.80 -23.92 -5.85
CA PRO A 19 28.46 -23.49 -4.61
C PRO A 19 27.98 -22.10 -4.15
N GLY A 20 27.80 -21.93 -2.84
CA GLY A 20 27.25 -20.71 -2.24
C GLY A 20 25.71 -20.61 -2.27
N SER A 21 25.02 -21.70 -2.61
CA SER A 21 23.56 -21.82 -2.52
C SER A 21 23.04 -21.70 -1.10
N GLU A 22 23.83 -22.11 -0.10
CA GLU A 22 23.51 -22.06 1.32
C GLU A 22 23.03 -20.68 1.80
N ILE A 23 23.55 -19.60 1.20
CA ILE A 23 23.15 -18.22 1.53
C ILE A 23 22.14 -17.66 0.52
N ARG A 24 22.27 -18.01 -0.77
CA ARG A 24 21.41 -17.47 -1.84
C ARG A 24 20.00 -18.02 -1.79
N THR A 25 19.85 -19.30 -1.47
CA THR A 25 18.56 -19.99 -1.39
C THR A 25 17.65 -19.41 -0.31
N PRO A 26 18.05 -19.26 0.97
CA PRO A 26 17.18 -18.66 1.98
C PRO A 26 16.87 -17.19 1.69
N MET A 27 17.83 -16.43 1.13
CA MET A 27 17.59 -15.06 0.69
C MET A 27 16.52 -14.99 -0.41
N ALA A 28 16.60 -15.83 -1.44
CA ALA A 28 15.64 -15.86 -2.55
C ALA A 28 14.24 -16.29 -2.10
N ILE A 29 14.15 -17.29 -1.22
CA ILE A 29 12.89 -17.72 -0.62
C ILE A 29 12.25 -16.58 0.19
N GLY A 30 13.05 -15.86 0.97
CA GLY A 30 12.59 -14.68 1.73
C GLY A 30 12.04 -13.58 0.83
N ILE A 31 12.70 -13.29 -0.30
CA ILE A 31 12.24 -12.30 -1.28
C ILE A 31 10.89 -12.72 -1.87
N ILE A 32 10.77 -13.96 -2.34
CA ILE A 32 9.52 -14.47 -2.93
C ILE A 32 8.38 -14.39 -1.91
N GLY A 33 8.60 -14.86 -0.69
CA GLY A 33 7.62 -14.79 0.39
C GLY A 33 7.20 -13.34 0.71
N GLY A 34 8.18 -12.44 0.83
CA GLY A 34 7.94 -11.03 1.10
C GLY A 34 7.13 -10.34 -0.01
N ILE A 35 7.42 -10.65 -1.28
CA ILE A 35 6.69 -10.10 -2.42
C ILE A 35 5.25 -10.61 -2.45
N VAL A 36 5.02 -11.90 -2.20
CA VAL A 36 3.67 -12.47 -2.13
C VAL A 36 2.86 -11.78 -1.03
N VAL A 37 3.41 -11.71 0.18
CA VAL A 37 2.75 -11.07 1.32
C VAL A 37 2.51 -9.59 1.05
N SER A 38 3.49 -8.86 0.53
CA SER A 38 3.36 -7.43 0.22
C SER A 38 2.31 -7.16 -0.86
N THR A 39 2.26 -8.01 -1.91
CA THR A 39 1.28 -7.85 -2.99
C THR A 39 -0.14 -8.09 -2.46
N THR A 40 -0.36 -9.18 -1.72
CA THR A 40 -1.66 -9.47 -1.10
C THR A 40 -2.05 -8.38 -0.11
N LEU A 41 -1.14 -7.98 0.76
CA LEU A 41 -1.41 -6.93 1.75
C LEU A 41 -1.74 -5.61 1.07
N SER A 42 -1.01 -5.22 0.02
CA SER A 42 -1.26 -3.97 -0.71
C SER A 42 -2.64 -3.97 -1.39
N LEU A 43 -3.06 -5.10 -1.99
CA LEU A 43 -4.39 -5.25 -2.57
C LEU A 43 -5.53 -5.01 -1.55
N PHE A 44 -5.31 -5.29 -0.27
CA PHE A 44 -6.29 -5.05 0.80
C PHE A 44 -6.11 -3.70 1.50
N VAL A 45 -4.88 -3.31 1.79
CA VAL A 45 -4.54 -2.11 2.56
C VAL A 45 -4.88 -0.87 1.75
N VAL A 46 -4.50 -0.81 0.47
CA VAL A 46 -4.75 0.37 -0.37
C VAL A 46 -6.24 0.75 -0.44
N PRO A 47 -7.19 -0.15 -0.78
CA PRO A 47 -8.61 0.22 -0.83
C PRO A 47 -9.18 0.55 0.56
N THR A 48 -8.77 -0.20 1.60
CA THR A 48 -9.21 0.07 2.98
C THR A 48 -8.77 1.45 3.43
N PHE A 49 -7.54 1.83 3.11
CA PHE A 49 -6.98 3.14 3.42
C PHE A 49 -7.70 4.25 2.65
N PHE A 50 -8.05 4.01 1.39
CA PHE A 50 -8.84 4.96 0.58
C PHE A 50 -10.21 5.24 1.21
N VAL A 51 -10.94 4.20 1.62
CA VAL A 51 -12.25 4.36 2.28
C VAL A 51 -12.10 5.07 3.64
N ALA A 52 -11.05 4.76 4.40
CA ALA A 52 -10.77 5.44 5.67
C ALA A 52 -10.45 6.92 5.47
N ALA A 53 -9.63 7.26 4.46
CA ALA A 53 -9.26 8.62 4.12
C ALA A 53 -10.46 9.43 3.59
N ASP A 54 -11.36 8.81 2.82
CA ASP A 54 -12.55 9.47 2.29
C ASP A 54 -13.52 9.86 3.42
N LYS A 55 -13.76 8.95 4.38
CA LYS A 55 -14.56 9.23 5.58
C LYS A 55 -13.96 10.35 6.44
N LEU A 56 -12.64 10.41 6.54
CA LEU A 56 -11.95 11.49 7.25
C LEU A 56 -12.11 12.82 6.52
N SER A 57 -11.94 12.81 5.20
CA SER A 57 -12.07 13.98 4.33
C SER A 57 -13.49 14.56 4.39
N GLU A 58 -14.51 13.71 4.42
CA GLU A 58 -15.91 14.15 4.52
C GLU A 58 -16.20 14.86 5.85
N ARG A 59 -15.68 14.34 6.97
CA ARG A 59 -15.80 14.97 8.30
C ARG A 59 -15.12 16.34 8.35
N VAL A 60 -13.92 16.45 7.77
CA VAL A 60 -13.20 17.72 7.66
C VAL A 60 -13.99 18.71 6.79
N LYS A 61 -14.53 18.25 5.65
CA LYS A 61 -15.31 19.08 4.74
C LYS A 61 -16.57 19.65 5.39
N VAL A 62 -17.29 18.85 6.19
CA VAL A 62 -18.47 19.32 6.95
C VAL A 62 -18.09 20.40 7.97
N MET A 63 -16.96 20.24 8.66
CA MET A 63 -16.49 21.22 9.65
C MET A 63 -16.08 22.55 9.00
N VAL A 64 -15.39 22.48 7.86
CA VAL A 64 -15.01 23.67 7.07
C VAL A 64 -16.25 24.38 6.48
N ARG A 65 -17.24 23.63 5.98
CA ARG A 65 -18.50 24.21 5.47
C ARG A 65 -19.31 24.92 6.56
N ARG A 66 -19.29 24.42 7.80
CA ARG A 66 -19.94 25.08 8.93
C ARG A 66 -19.28 26.42 9.29
N ARG A 67 -17.95 26.55 9.14
CA ARG A 67 -17.25 27.83 9.29
C ARG A 67 -17.64 28.83 8.19
N SER A 68 -17.64 28.39 6.93
CA SER A 68 -17.96 29.29 5.81
C SER A 68 -19.42 29.79 5.81
N LYS A 69 -20.37 28.98 6.30
CA LYS A 69 -21.78 29.43 6.45
C LYS A 69 -22.00 30.40 7.62
N GLY A 70 -21.02 30.57 8.52
CA GLY A 70 -21.07 31.54 9.62
C GLY A 70 -20.75 32.99 9.20
N GLU A 71 -20.11 33.20 8.04
CA GLU A 71 -19.71 34.54 7.57
C GLU A 71 -20.68 35.17 6.55
N VAL A 72 -21.59 34.38 5.95
CA VAL A 72 -22.56 34.88 4.94
C VAL A 72 -23.90 35.33 5.59
N GLY A 73 -23.97 35.31 6.92
CA GLY A 73 -25.15 35.63 7.71
C GLY A 73 -25.12 36.98 8.42
N GLN A 74 -24.30 37.95 7.98
CA GLN A 74 -24.41 39.32 8.47
C GLN A 74 -25.43 40.08 7.60
N PRO A 75 -26.73 40.19 8.00
CA PRO A 75 -27.59 41.20 7.43
C PRO A 75 -27.05 42.54 7.92
N ALA A 76 -26.31 43.23 7.04
CA ALA A 76 -26.02 44.64 7.23
C ALA A 76 -27.37 45.37 7.15
N ARG A 77 -27.80 45.85 8.32
CA ARG A 77 -28.85 46.83 8.51
C ARG A 77 -28.55 48.11 7.75
#